data_AF-A0A1E3HBZ1-F1
#
_entry.id   AF-A0A1E3HBZ1-F1
#
_cell.length_a   1.000
_cell.length_b   1.000
_cell.length_c   1.000
_cell.angle_alpha   90.00
_cell.angle_beta   90.00
_cell.angle_gamma   90.00
#
_symmetry.space_group_name_H-M   'P 1'
#
loop_
_entity.id
_entity.type
_entity.pdbx_description
1 polymer ?
#
loop_
_entity_poly.entity_id
_entity_poly.type
_entity_poly.pdbx_seq_one_letter_code
_entity_poly.pdbx_strand_id
1 'polypeptide(L)'
;MAQTSLNSLTMELGMLKRQAINAEIYLECLNKLVEPLAVVQGPMGLRTWLSEIQHFMGLMKQRSFQGFPLSPRERQVVQWYSTKWRELRGGPCDMGRPEAQIVLISLNELCRV
;
A
#
# COMPACT_ATOMS: atom_id res chain seq x y z
N MET A 1 -6.28 -12.34 -18.58
CA MET A 1 -4.95 -11.82 -18.23
C MET A 1 -4.96 -11.06 -16.90
N ALA A 2 -5.78 -10.02 -16.73
CA ALA A 2 -5.86 -9.25 -15.48
C ALA A 2 -6.24 -10.08 -14.24
N GLN A 3 -7.22 -10.98 -14.34
CA GLN A 3 -7.60 -11.86 -13.23
C GLN A 3 -6.46 -12.79 -12.77
N THR A 4 -5.70 -13.33 -13.73
CA THR A 4 -4.54 -14.20 -13.45
C THR A 4 -3.45 -13.43 -12.70
N SER A 5 -3.16 -12.21 -13.16
CA SER A 5 -2.22 -11.30 -12.50
C SER A 5 -2.68 -10.89 -11.09
N LEU A 6 -3.98 -10.62 -10.92
CA LEU A 6 -4.56 -10.33 -9.61
C LEU A 6 -4.38 -11.50 -8.64
N ASN A 7 -4.65 -12.73 -9.09
CA ASN A 7 -4.50 -13.93 -8.27
C ASN A 7 -3.05 -14.13 -7.83
N SER A 8 -2.07 -13.97 -8.74
CA SER A 8 -0.65 -14.12 -8.39
C SER A 8 -0.19 -13.06 -7.39
N LEU A 9 -0.57 -11.80 -7.60
CA LEU A 9 -0.19 -10.70 -6.70
C LEU A 9 -0.87 -10.83 -5.32
N THR A 10 -2.10 -11.34 -5.27
CA THR A 10 -2.80 -11.59 -4.00
C THR A 10 -2.12 -12.71 -3.21
N MET A 11 -1.63 -13.75 -3.89
CA MET A 11 -0.84 -14.81 -3.24
C MET A 11 0.50 -14.28 -2.72
N GLU A 12 1.22 -13.50 -3.53
CA GLU A 12 2.48 -12.86 -3.14
C GLU A 12 2.29 -11.97 -1.91
N LEU A 13 1.27 -11.11 -1.92
CA LEU A 13 0.94 -10.25 -0.79
C LEU A 13 0.58 -11.07 0.47
N GLY A 14 -0.14 -12.17 0.30
CA GLY A 14 -0.45 -13.12 1.38
C GLY A 14 0.79 -13.74 2.02
N MET A 15 1.83 -14.01 1.24
CA MET A 15 3.12 -14.50 1.73
C MET A 15 3.88 -13.39 2.48
N LEU A 16 3.91 -12.18 1.93
CA LEU A 16 4.58 -11.02 2.55
C LEU A 16 3.97 -10.66 3.92
N LYS A 17 2.65 -10.82 4.09
CA LYS A 17 1.96 -10.60 5.38
C LYS A 17 2.43 -11.53 6.50
N ARG A 18 2.99 -12.70 6.17
CA ARG A 18 3.41 -13.74 7.14
C ARG A 18 4.90 -13.70 7.47
N GLN A 19 5.69 -12.90 6.75
CA GLN A 19 7.14 -12.84 6.88
C GLN A 19 7.59 -11.57 7.62
N ALA A 20 8.88 -11.48 7.98
CA ALA A 20 9.46 -10.23 8.42
C ALA A 20 9.37 -9.21 7.28
N ILE A 21 8.62 -8.13 7.51
CA ILE A 21 8.20 -7.24 6.41
C ILE A 21 9.33 -6.30 6.03
N ASN A 22 9.72 -6.37 4.77
CA ASN A 22 10.48 -5.34 4.08
C ASN A 22 9.50 -4.35 3.45
N ALA A 23 9.54 -3.09 3.89
CA ALA A 23 8.59 -2.07 3.42
C ALA A 23 8.67 -1.83 1.91
N GLU A 24 9.85 -1.88 1.32
CA GLU A 24 10.06 -1.61 -0.12
C GLU A 24 9.41 -2.70 -0.97
N ILE A 25 9.64 -3.97 -0.65
CA ILE A 25 9.05 -5.12 -1.35
C ILE A 25 7.52 -5.11 -1.21
N TYR A 26 7.02 -4.83 0.00
CA TYR A 26 5.58 -4.79 0.25
C TYR A 26 4.89 -3.69 -0.56
N LEU A 27 5.45 -2.47 -0.54
CA LEU A 27 4.90 -1.34 -1.30
C LEU A 27 5.01 -1.55 -2.81
N GLU A 28 6.05 -2.21 -3.30
CA GLU A 28 6.16 -2.58 -4.72
C GLU A 28 5.06 -3.55 -5.14
N CYS A 29 4.78 -4.56 -4.32
CA CYS A 29 3.67 -5.49 -4.55
C CYS A 29 2.32 -4.76 -4.56
N LEU A 30 2.08 -3.86 -3.59
CA LEU A 30 0.89 -3.01 -3.59
C LEU A 30 0.79 -2.11 -4.82
N ASN A 31 1.91 -1.59 -5.32
CA ASN A 31 1.93 -0.76 -6.53
C ASN A 31 1.50 -1.56 -7.77
N LYS A 32 1.92 -2.82 -7.87
CA LYS A 32 1.53 -3.73 -8.96
C LYS A 32 0.07 -4.18 -8.86
N LEU A 33 -0.50 -4.19 -7.64
CA LEU A 33 -1.83 -4.72 -7.37
C LEU A 33 -2.98 -3.78 -7.79
N VAL A 34 -2.78 -2.47 -7.72
CA VAL A 34 -3.83 -1.45 -7.88
C VAL A 34 -4.56 -1.51 -9.23
N GLU A 35 -3.82 -1.66 -10.33
CA GLU A 35 -4.37 -1.66 -11.68
C GLU A 35 -5.15 -2.96 -11.99
N PRO A 36 -4.63 -4.17 -11.71
CA PRO A 36 -5.41 -5.40 -11.78
C PRO A 36 -6.68 -5.35 -10.93
N LEU A 37 -6.62 -4.77 -9.72
CA LEU A 37 -7.79 -4.57 -8.88
C LEU A 37 -8.81 -3.63 -9.53
N ALA A 38 -8.37 -2.49 -10.05
CA ALA A 38 -9.25 -1.53 -10.71
C ALA A 38 -9.90 -2.12 -11.97
N VAL A 39 -9.17 -2.92 -12.75
CA VAL A 39 -9.68 -3.59 -13.96
C VAL A 39 -10.72 -4.67 -13.61
N VAL A 40 -10.45 -5.50 -12.59
CA VAL A 40 -11.32 -6.64 -12.24
C VAL A 40 -12.52 -6.21 -11.41
N GLN A 41 -12.33 -5.30 -10.46
CA GLN A 41 -13.32 -4.95 -9.44
C GLN A 41 -13.88 -3.53 -9.61
N GLY A 42 -13.43 -2.77 -10.61
CA GLY A 42 -13.85 -1.39 -10.82
C GLY A 42 -13.55 -0.51 -9.60
N PRO A 43 -14.49 0.36 -9.17
CA PRO A 43 -14.31 1.22 -7.99
C PRO A 43 -14.05 0.46 -6.68
N MET A 44 -14.48 -0.80 -6.56
CA MET A 44 -14.21 -1.62 -5.37
C MET A 44 -12.75 -2.04 -5.29
N GLY A 45 -12.04 -2.12 -6.42
CA GLY A 45 -10.62 -2.44 -6.45
C GLY A 45 -9.77 -1.42 -5.68
N LEU A 46 -10.10 -0.14 -5.81
CA LEU A 46 -9.44 0.93 -5.06
C LEU A 46 -9.67 0.79 -3.55
N ARG A 47 -10.88 0.44 -3.13
CA ARG A 47 -11.20 0.19 -1.72
C ARG A 47 -10.39 -0.98 -1.17
N THR A 48 -10.30 -2.08 -1.91
CA THR A 48 -9.47 -3.24 -1.56
C THR A 48 -8.00 -2.84 -1.39
N TRP A 49 -7.47 -2.06 -2.34
CA TRP A 49 -6.09 -1.59 -2.29
C TRP A 49 -5.81 -0.68 -1.07
N LEU A 50 -6.71 0.25 -0.75
CA LEU A 50 -6.59 1.11 0.44
C LEU A 50 -6.62 0.29 1.73
N SER A 51 -7.44 -0.76 1.80
CA SER A 51 -7.47 -1.68 2.93
C SER A 51 -6.13 -2.41 3.12
N GLU A 52 -5.45 -2.76 2.02
CA GLU A 52 -4.13 -3.40 2.08
C GLU A 52 -3.04 -2.43 2.55
N ILE A 53 -3.12 -1.15 2.18
CA ILE A 53 -2.26 -0.10 2.75
C ILE A 53 -2.48 0.03 4.26
N GLN A 54 -3.73 0.03 4.71
CA GLN A 54 -4.03 0.10 6.15
C GLN A 54 -3.49 -1.12 6.91
N HIS A 55 -3.58 -2.31 6.31
CA HIS A 55 -3.00 -3.51 6.87
C HIS A 55 -1.47 -3.39 6.97
N PHE A 56 -0.80 -2.94 5.92
CA PHE A 56 0.64 -2.64 5.93
C PHE A 56 1.02 -1.66 7.06
N MET A 57 0.26 -0.58 7.24
CA MET A 57 0.49 0.37 8.34
C MET A 57 0.42 -0.30 9.72
N GLY A 58 -0.56 -1.18 9.92
CA GLY A 58 -0.70 -1.96 11.16
C GLY A 58 0.52 -2.83 11.42
N LEU A 59 1.01 -3.51 10.39
CA LEU A 59 2.18 -4.37 10.50
C LEU A 59 3.47 -3.57 10.79
N MET A 60 3.65 -2.40 10.18
CA MET A 60 4.80 -1.52 10.47
C MET A 60 4.78 -1.00 11.90
N LYS A 61 3.60 -0.64 12.42
CA LYS A 61 3.45 -0.27 13.83
C LYS A 61 3.81 -1.42 14.75
N GLN A 62 3.29 -2.63 14.49
CA GLN A 62 3.62 -3.82 15.27
C GLN A 62 5.13 -4.10 15.28
N ARG A 63 5.78 -4.02 14.12
CA ARG A 63 7.23 -4.17 13.97
C ARG A 63 8.00 -3.14 14.80
N SER A 64 7.54 -1.88 14.79
CA SER A 64 8.13 -0.81 15.61
C SER A 64 7.98 -1.07 17.11
N PHE A 65 6.82 -1.56 17.57
CA PHE A 65 6.62 -1.94 18.98
C PHE A 65 7.51 -3.12 19.41
N GLN A 66 7.92 -3.97 18.48
CA GLN A 66 8.88 -5.06 18.71
C GLN A 66 10.35 -4.59 18.71
N GLY A 67 10.61 -3.29 18.61
CA GLY A 67 11.96 -2.72 18.64
C GLY A 67 12.65 -2.61 17.28
N PHE A 68 11.92 -2.85 16.19
CA PHE A 68 12.45 -2.75 14.81
C PHE A 68 11.71 -1.65 14.03
N PRO A 69 11.98 -0.36 14.32
CA PRO A 69 11.34 0.76 13.64
C PRO A 69 11.72 0.79 12.14
N LEU A 70 11.07 1.68 11.39
CA LEU A 70 11.43 1.93 9.99
C LEU A 70 12.85 2.48 9.89
N SER A 71 13.68 1.83 9.07
CA SER A 71 15.01 2.34 8.71
C SER A 71 14.90 3.63 7.89
N PRO A 72 15.96 4.46 7.81
CA PRO A 72 15.94 5.69 7.01
C PRO A 72 15.54 5.46 5.55
N ARG A 73 16.00 4.36 4.95
CA ARG A 73 15.64 3.96 3.58
C ARG A 73 14.14 3.67 3.46
N GLU A 74 13.60 2.86 4.36
CA GLU A 74 12.17 2.52 4.34
C GLU A 74 11.29 3.75 4.54
N ARG A 75 11.69 4.69 5.41
CA ARG A 75 10.98 5.97 5.59
C ARG A 75 10.93 6.76 4.27
N GLN A 76 12.06 6.87 3.57
CA GLN A 76 12.11 7.56 2.29
C GLN A 76 11.16 6.91 1.26
N VAL A 77 11.14 5.58 1.19
CA VAL A 77 10.27 4.84 0.26
C VAL A 77 8.80 5.05 0.59
N VAL A 78 8.40 4.94 1.88
CA VAL A 78 7.02 5.15 2.33
C VAL A 78 6.56 6.59 2.06
N GLN A 79 7.41 7.58 2.34
CA GLN A 79 7.13 8.99 2.10
C GLN A 79 6.97 9.29 0.60
N TRP A 80 7.85 8.75 -0.23
CA TRP A 80 7.76 8.90 -1.68
C TRP A 80 6.49 8.24 -2.24
N TYR A 81 6.21 7.01 -1.81
CA TYR A 81 5.04 6.25 -2.22
C TYR A 81 3.74 7.00 -1.91
N SER A 82 3.56 7.41 -0.66
CA SER A 82 2.37 8.13 -0.22
C SER A 82 2.19 9.46 -0.96
N THR A 83 3.27 10.21 -1.17
CA THR A 83 3.23 11.49 -1.90
C THR A 83 2.81 11.28 -3.35
N LYS A 84 3.46 10.36 -4.07
CA LYS A 84 3.15 10.05 -5.46
C LYS A 84 1.69 9.66 -5.66
N TRP A 85 1.16 8.79 -4.80
CA TRP A 85 -0.23 8.36 -4.90
C TRP A 85 -1.22 9.48 -4.55
N ARG A 86 -0.90 10.35 -3.60
CA ARG A 86 -1.76 11.51 -3.27
C ARG A 86 -1.84 12.54 -4.37
N GLU A 87 -0.87 12.62 -5.28
CA GLU A 87 -0.88 13.54 -6.42
C GLU A 87 -1.72 13.01 -7.59
N LEU A 88 -2.05 11.72 -7.59
CA LEU A 88 -2.79 11.09 -8.69
C LEU A 88 -4.25 11.55 -8.69
N ARG A 89 -4.68 12.15 -9.80
CA ARG A 89 -6.02 12.70 -10.00
C ARG A 89 -6.63 12.19 -11.29
N GLY A 90 -7.92 11.88 -11.24
CA GLY A 90 -8.69 11.39 -12.38
C GLY A 90 -8.44 9.92 -12.73
N GLY A 91 -9.34 9.35 -13.54
CA GLY A 91 -9.29 7.96 -13.95
C GLY A 91 -9.75 6.95 -12.88
N PRO A 92 -9.57 5.63 -13.13
CA PRO A 92 -10.07 4.57 -12.26
C PRO A 92 -9.33 4.47 -10.91
N CYS A 93 -8.13 5.04 -10.81
CA CYS A 93 -7.32 5.10 -9.59
C CYS A 93 -7.28 6.51 -8.99
N ASP A 94 -8.32 7.32 -9.22
CA ASP A 94 -8.38 8.69 -8.69
C ASP A 94 -8.34 8.73 -7.16
N MET A 95 -7.28 9.34 -6.63
CA MET A 95 -7.08 9.52 -5.19
C MET A 95 -7.65 10.84 -4.69
N GLY A 96 -8.40 11.60 -5.50
CA GLY A 96 -9.03 12.87 -5.08
C GLY A 96 -10.08 12.71 -3.98
N ARG A 97 -10.54 11.49 -3.70
CA ARG A 97 -11.52 11.22 -2.64
C ARG A 97 -10.92 11.42 -1.24
N PRO A 98 -11.64 12.07 -0.31
CA PRO A 98 -11.14 12.34 1.04
C PRO A 98 -10.64 11.09 1.77
N GLU A 99 -11.31 9.95 1.61
CA GLU A 99 -10.95 8.70 2.30
C GLU A 99 -9.61 8.15 1.84
N ALA A 100 -9.34 8.21 0.53
CA ALA A 100 -8.06 7.81 -0.04
C ALA A 100 -6.93 8.74 0.45
N GLN A 101 -7.19 10.05 0.48
CA GLN A 101 -6.24 11.03 0.99
C GLN A 101 -5.91 10.79 2.47
N ILE A 102 -6.91 10.53 3.31
CA ILE A 102 -6.72 10.26 4.75
C ILE A 102 -5.82 9.04 4.96
N VAL A 103 -6.04 7.95 4.22
CA VAL A 103 -5.22 6.74 4.31
C VAL A 103 -3.77 7.02 3.91
N LEU A 104 -3.55 7.73 2.79
CA LEU A 104 -2.20 8.02 2.30
C LEU A 104 -1.46 9.06 3.15
N ILE A 105 -2.17 10.04 3.74
CA ILE A 105 -1.60 10.95 4.74
C ILE A 105 -1.19 10.14 5.97
N SER A 106 -2.06 9.27 6.48
CA SER A 106 -1.76 8.41 7.64
C SER A 106 -0.55 7.51 7.40
N LEU A 107 -0.39 6.99 6.18
CA LEU A 107 0.78 6.22 5.76
C LEU A 107 2.06 7.06 5.87
N ASN A 108 2.02 8.31 5.40
CA ASN A 108 3.16 9.22 5.46
C ASN A 108 3.56 9.60 6.90
N GLU A 109 2.59 9.71 7.81
CA GLU A 109 2.88 10.05 9.21
C GLU A 109 3.70 8.96 9.94
N LEU A 110 3.70 7.71 9.45
CA LEU A 110 4.58 6.66 9.98
C LEU A 110 6.06 7.02 9.90
N CYS A 111 6.44 7.86 8.95
CA CYS A 111 7.84 8.25 8.74
C CYS A 111 8.33 9.34 9.71
N ARG A 112 7.43 9.98 10.44
CA ARG A 112 7.73 11.12 11.33
C ARG A 112 8.04 10.73 12.78
N VAL A 113 7.94 9.43 13.11
CA VAL A 113 8.16 8.89 14.46
C VAL A 113 9.63 8.75 14.80
#